data_AF-A0A7S4WBH2-F1
#
_entry.id   AF-A0A7S4WBH2-F1
#
_cell.length_a   1.000
_cell.length_b   1.000
_cell.length_c   1.000
_cell.angle_alpha   90.00
_cell.angle_beta   90.00
_cell.angle_gamma   90.00
#
_symmetry.space_group_name_H-M   'P 1'
#
loop_
_entity.id
_entity.type
_entity.pdbx_description
1 polymer ?
#
loop_
_entity_poly.entity_id
_entity_poly.type
_entity_poly.pdbx_seq_one_letter_code
_entity_poly.pdbx_strand_id
1 'polypeptide(L)'
;MAPALAGGEVGHLRREEVNGDRPAESADRGDRADRAGRAGDRADRGPERSERVGGSVWHHPRNGSLPSADKSIPLAVAMQSVSDAGEPDEWVLRCAGAALENPSAGRGEAEAVLTKLSTWLAPPASPQVLSQIASSGIPVAVVRAIRKYRSEPPAAALACVVVVRSSGTAESTSAHIRAGALEEVSGLMDRHPSHGGVQNVCLILMDRLLKDSSTARQAVSSGAVSRVVRAMEATPGREVQYNGLAALRVLADIGRAPRSGLQEVAMRAKAAHSSDAALCNMANDVLALVAPRFKEVLCWHWQSGWCKLGPRCTYAHGPSDMRGA
;
A
#
# COMPACT_ATOMS: atom_id res chain seq x y z
N MET A 1 18.71 32.93 -1.63
CA MET A 1 18.06 32.54 -2.90
C MET A 1 18.18 31.03 -3.02
N ALA A 2 17.13 30.30 -2.69
CA ALA A 2 17.13 28.83 -2.75
C ALA A 2 16.84 28.39 -4.20
N PRO A 3 17.55 27.38 -4.73
CA PRO A 3 17.31 26.90 -6.09
C PRO A 3 15.96 26.20 -6.16
N ALA A 4 15.15 26.58 -7.14
CA ALA A 4 13.92 25.90 -7.50
C ALA A 4 14.26 24.46 -7.89
N LEU A 5 13.81 23.50 -7.09
CA LEU A 5 13.81 22.09 -7.48
C LEU A 5 12.91 21.98 -8.71
N ALA A 6 13.52 21.70 -9.85
CA ALA A 6 12.81 21.41 -11.10
C ALA A 6 11.78 20.31 -10.81
N GLY A 7 10.50 20.66 -11.02
CA GLY A 7 9.40 19.71 -10.97
C GLY A 7 9.58 18.70 -12.09
N GLY A 8 10.30 17.61 -11.80
CA GLY A 8 10.20 16.40 -12.59
C GLY A 8 8.76 15.94 -12.51
N GLU A 9 8.09 15.92 -13.66
CA GLU A 9 6.74 15.38 -13.82
C GLU A 9 6.71 14.00 -13.15
N VAL A 10 6.00 13.92 -12.03
CA VAL A 10 5.62 12.64 -11.44
C VAL A 10 4.64 12.06 -12.46
N GLY A 11 5.19 11.25 -13.37
CA GLY A 11 4.46 10.64 -14.47
C GLY A 11 3.12 10.14 -13.95
N HIS A 12 2.06 10.70 -14.53
CA HIS A 12 0.68 10.33 -14.27
C HIS A 12 0.62 8.80 -14.39
N LEU A 13 0.53 8.09 -13.27
CA LEU A 13 0.30 6.65 -13.24
C LEU A 13 -1.07 6.44 -13.86
N ARG A 14 -1.12 6.32 -15.19
CA ARG A 14 -2.30 5.93 -15.95
C ARG A 14 -2.76 4.59 -15.37
N ARG A 15 -3.89 4.65 -14.68
CA ARG A 15 -4.60 3.45 -14.25
C ARG A 15 -5.13 2.79 -15.51
N GLU A 16 -4.78 1.53 -15.73
CA GLU A 16 -5.51 0.67 -16.66
C GLU A 16 -6.99 0.66 -16.23
N GLU A 17 -7.85 1.16 -17.10
CA GLU A 17 -9.29 1.01 -16.97
C GLU A 17 -9.61 -0.49 -17.08
N VAL A 18 -9.82 -1.14 -15.93
CA VAL A 18 -10.42 -2.47 -15.89
C VAL A 18 -11.89 -2.29 -16.27
N ASN A 19 -12.16 -2.37 -17.57
CA ASN A 19 -13.51 -2.47 -18.11
C ASN A 19 -14.09 -3.83 -17.70
N GLY A 20 -14.95 -3.80 -16.69
CA GLY A 20 -15.62 -4.97 -16.13
C GLY A 20 -17.12 -4.83 -16.26
N ASP A 21 -17.65 -4.96 -17.47
CA ASP A 21 -19.04 -5.36 -17.67
C ASP A 21 -19.19 -6.81 -17.18
N ARG A 22 -19.79 -6.99 -16.00
CA ARG A 22 -20.39 -8.26 -15.61
C ARG A 22 -21.86 -8.01 -15.25
N PRO A 23 -22.79 -8.74 -15.88
CA PRO A 23 -24.20 -8.66 -15.53
C PRO A 23 -24.44 -9.26 -14.15
N ALA A 24 -25.44 -8.70 -13.46
CA ALA A 24 -25.90 -9.13 -12.16
C ALA A 24 -26.58 -10.51 -12.26
N GLU A 25 -25.89 -11.57 -11.83
CA GLU A 25 -26.53 -12.83 -11.48
C GLU A 25 -26.82 -12.86 -9.98
N SER A 26 -28.12 -12.81 -9.68
CA SER A 26 -28.70 -13.09 -8.37
C SER A 26 -28.56 -14.59 -8.06
N ALA A 27 -27.61 -14.94 -7.20
CA ALA A 27 -27.52 -16.27 -6.63
C ALA A 27 -28.08 -16.29 -5.21
N ASP A 28 -29.28 -16.85 -5.14
CA ASP A 28 -29.95 -17.44 -3.99
C ASP A 28 -28.98 -18.22 -3.09
N ARG A 29 -28.89 -17.84 -1.81
CA ARG A 29 -28.06 -18.55 -0.81
C ARG A 29 -28.95 -19.49 -0.02
N GLY A 30 -29.12 -20.69 -0.56
CA GLY A 30 -29.60 -21.85 0.16
C GLY A 30 -28.57 -22.37 1.17
N ASP A 31 -29.10 -22.78 2.31
CA ASP A 31 -28.45 -23.45 3.44
C ASP A 31 -27.46 -24.57 3.04
N ARG A 32 -26.34 -24.65 3.74
CA ARG A 32 -25.58 -25.90 3.89
C ARG A 32 -25.16 -26.12 5.34
N ALA A 33 -25.96 -26.94 6.00
CA ALA A 33 -25.53 -27.78 7.11
C ALA A 33 -24.72 -28.98 6.60
N ASP A 34 -23.81 -29.44 7.47
CA ASP A 34 -23.29 -30.80 7.64
C ASP A 34 -22.81 -31.61 6.43
N ARG A 35 -21.50 -31.93 6.42
CA ARG A 35 -21.05 -33.33 6.29
C ARG A 35 -19.60 -33.53 6.72
N ALA A 36 -19.46 -34.31 7.78
CA ALA A 36 -18.24 -34.98 8.17
C ALA A 36 -17.90 -36.16 7.24
N GLY A 37 -16.60 -36.45 7.14
CA GLY A 37 -16.06 -37.79 6.91
C GLY A 37 -15.82 -38.22 5.46
N ARG A 38 -14.55 -38.38 5.09
CA ARG A 38 -13.95 -39.70 4.79
C ARG A 38 -12.46 -39.58 4.46
N ALA A 39 -11.67 -40.34 5.20
CA ALA A 39 -10.33 -40.77 4.85
C ALA A 39 -10.39 -41.78 3.70
N GLY A 40 -9.38 -41.79 2.83
CA GLY A 40 -9.26 -42.75 1.74
C GLY A 40 -8.04 -42.51 0.85
N ASP A 41 -7.01 -43.30 1.12
CA ASP A 41 -6.10 -43.97 0.19
C ASP A 41 -5.05 -43.24 -0.66
N ARG A 42 -3.82 -43.69 -0.37
CA ARG A 42 -2.59 -43.67 -1.17
C ARG A 42 -2.82 -44.32 -2.53
N ALA A 43 -2.30 -43.69 -3.59
CA ALA A 43 -1.81 -44.41 -4.76
C ALA A 43 -0.58 -43.71 -5.35
N ASP A 44 0.49 -44.48 -5.28
CA ASP A 44 1.80 -44.44 -5.93
C ASP A 44 1.73 -44.04 -7.43
N ARG A 45 2.52 -43.04 -7.85
CA ARG A 45 2.95 -42.86 -9.25
C ARG A 45 4.37 -42.29 -9.30
N GLY A 46 5.26 -43.06 -9.94
CA GLY A 46 6.67 -42.79 -10.11
C GLY A 46 7.01 -41.69 -11.13
N PRO A 47 8.31 -41.49 -11.42
CA PRO A 47 8.82 -40.25 -12.00
C PRO A 47 8.95 -40.33 -13.53
N GLU A 48 8.32 -39.41 -14.25
CA GLU A 48 8.61 -39.18 -15.67
C GLU A 48 9.73 -38.14 -15.83
N ARG A 49 10.84 -38.63 -16.39
CA ARG A 49 11.89 -37.82 -17.01
C ARG A 49 11.32 -37.12 -18.24
N SER A 50 11.41 -35.80 -18.29
CA SER A 50 11.25 -35.03 -19.52
C SER A 50 12.43 -34.08 -19.71
N GLU A 51 12.70 -33.82 -20.97
CA GLU A 51 14.01 -33.61 -21.55
C GLU A 51 14.49 -32.15 -21.47
N ARG A 52 15.82 -32.03 -21.46
CA ARG A 52 16.56 -30.77 -21.50
C ARG A 52 16.36 -30.09 -22.86
N VAL A 53 15.77 -28.90 -22.84
CA VAL A 53 15.89 -27.92 -23.93
C VAL A 53 16.99 -26.93 -23.56
N GLY A 54 17.99 -26.84 -24.42
CA GLY A 54 19.14 -25.95 -24.27
C GLY A 54 18.82 -24.50 -24.62
N GLY A 55 19.53 -23.57 -23.98
CA GLY A 55 19.50 -22.16 -24.33
C GLY A 55 20.42 -21.31 -23.46
N SER A 56 21.43 -20.72 -24.11
CA SER A 56 22.20 -19.52 -23.72
C SER A 56 22.98 -19.53 -22.39
N VAL A 57 24.26 -19.85 -22.50
CA VAL A 57 25.29 -19.68 -21.47
C VAL A 57 25.74 -18.20 -21.46
N TRP A 58 25.23 -17.42 -20.52
CA TRP A 58 25.92 -16.22 -20.05
C TRP A 58 26.95 -16.65 -19.01
N HIS A 59 28.21 -16.24 -19.21
CA HIS A 59 29.30 -16.55 -18.30
C HIS A 59 29.13 -15.79 -16.97
N HIS A 60 28.37 -16.38 -16.05
CA HIS A 60 28.51 -16.05 -14.64
C HIS A 60 29.85 -16.59 -14.12
N PRO A 61 30.61 -15.82 -13.33
CA PRO A 61 31.79 -16.33 -12.65
C PRO A 61 31.37 -17.48 -11.71
N ARG A 62 31.64 -18.72 -12.12
CA ARG A 62 31.34 -19.93 -11.36
C ARG A 62 32.37 -20.13 -10.24
N ASN A 63 31.85 -20.29 -9.03
CA ASN A 63 32.49 -20.97 -7.89
C ASN A 63 33.79 -20.36 -7.34
N GLY A 64 33.74 -19.09 -6.95
CA GLY A 64 34.40 -18.70 -5.70
C GLY A 64 33.54 -19.18 -4.54
N SER A 65 34.11 -19.82 -3.53
CA SER A 65 33.46 -20.08 -2.25
C SER A 65 32.73 -18.82 -1.78
N LEU A 66 31.43 -18.92 -1.48
CA LEU A 66 30.64 -17.82 -0.93
C LEU A 66 31.45 -17.23 0.24
N PRO A 67 31.88 -15.95 0.16
CA PRO A 67 32.68 -15.36 1.22
C PRO A 67 31.92 -15.52 2.54
N SER A 68 32.64 -15.99 3.57
CA SER A 68 32.11 -16.10 4.93
C SER A 68 31.26 -14.88 5.27
N ALA A 69 30.08 -15.12 5.84
CA ALA A 69 28.98 -14.17 6.03
C ALA A 69 29.33 -12.87 6.80
N ASP A 70 30.57 -12.74 7.30
CA ASP A 70 31.04 -11.60 8.10
C ASP A 70 31.72 -10.47 7.32
N LYS A 71 32.06 -10.66 6.04
CA LYS A 71 32.73 -9.58 5.28
C LYS A 71 31.70 -8.63 4.69
N SER A 72 31.47 -7.50 5.35
CA SER A 72 30.66 -6.39 4.83
C SER A 72 31.11 -5.98 3.43
N ILE A 73 30.18 -5.82 2.49
CA ILE A 73 30.46 -5.37 1.12
C ILE A 73 30.96 -3.92 1.17
N PRO A 74 32.17 -3.59 0.66
CA PRO A 74 32.65 -2.21 0.62
C PRO A 74 31.70 -1.31 -0.17
N LEU A 75 31.43 -0.09 0.32
CA LEU A 75 30.47 0.83 -0.29
C LEU A 75 30.75 1.07 -1.78
N ALA A 76 32.01 1.30 -2.15
CA ALA A 76 32.39 1.51 -3.55
C ALA A 76 32.03 0.31 -4.45
N VAL A 77 32.23 -0.92 -3.98
CA VAL A 77 31.88 -2.16 -4.70
C VAL A 77 30.36 -2.30 -4.83
N ALA A 78 29.64 -2.01 -3.74
CA ALA A 78 28.19 -2.04 -3.73
C ALA A 78 27.59 -1.03 -4.71
N MET A 79 28.07 0.22 -4.68
CA MET A 79 27.64 1.30 -5.59
C MET A 79 27.92 0.96 -7.05
N GLN A 80 29.12 0.48 -7.37
CA GLN A 80 29.48 0.08 -8.73
C GLN A 80 28.57 -1.05 -9.22
N SER A 81 28.35 -2.08 -8.39
CA SER A 81 27.49 -3.22 -8.74
C SER A 81 26.05 -2.80 -9.02
N VAL A 82 25.48 -1.90 -8.21
CA VAL A 82 24.11 -1.38 -8.41
C VAL A 82 24.03 -0.51 -9.66
N SER A 83 25.04 0.32 -9.91
CA SER A 83 25.11 1.20 -11.08
C SER A 83 25.11 0.40 -12.39
N ASP A 84 26.00 -0.58 -12.49
CA ASP A 84 26.27 -1.34 -13.71
C ASP A 84 25.18 -2.36 -14.04
N ALA A 85 24.43 -2.81 -13.04
CA ALA A 85 23.41 -3.82 -13.23
C ALA A 85 22.25 -3.34 -14.11
N GLY A 86 21.96 -4.10 -15.18
CA GLY A 86 20.77 -3.90 -16.02
C GLY A 86 19.49 -4.36 -15.33
N GLU A 87 19.57 -5.45 -14.55
CA GLU A 87 18.45 -6.10 -13.88
C GLU A 87 18.80 -6.47 -12.42
N PRO A 88 17.79 -6.62 -11.54
CA PRO A 88 18.04 -6.98 -10.14
C PRO A 88 18.23 -8.50 -9.98
N ASP A 89 19.48 -8.95 -9.87
CA ASP A 89 19.78 -10.29 -9.38
C ASP A 89 20.01 -10.31 -7.85
N GLU A 90 20.18 -11.50 -7.27
CA GLU A 90 20.38 -11.67 -5.83
C GLU A 90 21.62 -10.94 -5.30
N TRP A 91 22.72 -10.91 -6.07
CA TRP A 91 23.95 -10.22 -5.67
C TRP A 91 23.75 -8.71 -5.68
N VAL A 92 23.16 -8.18 -6.75
CA VAL A 92 22.88 -6.76 -6.91
C VAL A 92 21.92 -6.26 -5.84
N LEU A 93 20.89 -7.02 -5.48
CA LEU A 93 20.00 -6.68 -4.37
C LEU A 93 20.72 -6.69 -3.02
N ARG A 94 21.67 -7.61 -2.79
CA ARG A 94 22.53 -7.57 -1.59
C ARG A 94 23.43 -6.33 -1.57
N CYS A 95 24.02 -5.95 -2.71
CA CYS A 95 24.78 -4.72 -2.85
C CYS A 95 23.92 -3.48 -2.57
N ALA A 96 22.70 -3.41 -3.10
CA ALA A 96 21.77 -2.31 -2.84
C ALA A 96 21.43 -2.21 -1.34
N GLY A 97 21.13 -3.33 -0.68
CA GLY A 97 20.92 -3.36 0.77
C GLY A 97 22.14 -2.88 1.55
N ALA A 98 23.32 -3.41 1.23
CA ALA A 98 24.57 -3.02 1.89
C ALA A 98 24.91 -1.54 1.69
N ALA A 99 24.63 -0.96 0.53
CA ALA A 99 24.83 0.46 0.27
C ALA A 99 23.89 1.35 1.09
N LEU A 100 22.59 0.99 1.19
CA LEU A 100 21.62 1.74 1.98
C LEU A 100 21.91 1.67 3.49
N GLU A 101 22.42 0.53 3.97
CA GLU A 101 22.76 0.34 5.38
C GLU A 101 24.14 0.83 5.76
N ASN A 102 24.99 1.21 4.79
CA ASN A 102 26.34 1.67 5.07
C ASN A 102 26.33 3.01 5.85
N PRO A 103 27.01 3.10 7.01
CA PRO A 103 27.08 4.34 7.77
C PRO A 103 27.73 5.49 7.00
N SER A 104 28.68 5.18 6.11
CA SER A 104 29.41 6.16 5.29
C SER A 104 28.66 6.54 4.01
N ALA A 105 27.56 5.85 3.66
CA ALA A 105 26.73 6.27 2.53
C ALA A 105 26.03 7.59 2.87
N GLY A 106 26.33 8.64 2.10
CA GLY A 106 25.68 9.93 2.18
C GLY A 106 24.29 9.90 1.55
N ARG A 107 23.71 11.09 1.39
CA ARG A 107 22.41 11.26 0.73
C ARG A 107 22.48 10.87 -0.76
N GLY A 108 23.53 11.31 -1.46
CA GLY A 108 23.66 11.10 -2.91
C GLY A 108 23.76 9.63 -3.29
N GLU A 109 24.53 8.84 -2.52
CA GLU A 109 24.64 7.40 -2.72
C GLU A 109 23.31 6.68 -2.48
N ALA A 110 22.61 7.03 -1.40
CA ALA A 110 21.30 6.47 -1.12
C ALA A 110 20.25 6.84 -2.19
N GLU A 111 20.21 8.09 -2.63
CA GLU A 111 19.31 8.52 -3.70
C GLU A 111 19.61 7.78 -5.01
N ALA A 112 20.88 7.56 -5.35
CA ALA A 112 21.27 6.78 -6.53
C ALA A 112 20.78 5.32 -6.44
N VAL A 113 20.99 4.66 -5.30
CA VAL A 113 20.52 3.27 -5.08
C VAL A 113 18.99 3.18 -5.12
N LEU A 114 18.29 4.08 -4.42
CA LEU A 114 16.82 4.10 -4.39
C LEU A 114 16.24 4.41 -5.78
N THR A 115 16.87 5.30 -6.54
CA THR A 115 16.48 5.58 -7.92
C THR A 115 16.63 4.34 -8.78
N LYS A 116 17.77 3.63 -8.68
CA LYS A 116 17.98 2.39 -9.42
C LYS A 116 16.95 1.31 -9.06
N LEU A 117 16.70 1.08 -7.77
CA LEU A 117 15.63 0.18 -7.30
C LEU A 117 14.26 0.58 -7.88
N SER A 118 13.96 1.87 -7.88
CA SER A 118 12.72 2.41 -8.45
C SER A 118 12.60 2.14 -9.95
N THR A 119 13.70 2.18 -10.72
CA THR A 119 13.70 1.84 -12.15
C THR A 119 13.41 0.36 -12.40
N TRP A 120 14.01 -0.55 -11.62
CA TRP A 120 13.71 -1.99 -11.73
C TRP A 120 12.28 -2.34 -11.32
N LEU A 121 11.70 -1.53 -10.44
CA LEU A 121 10.33 -1.66 -9.95
C LEU A 121 9.31 -0.86 -10.79
N ALA A 122 9.72 -0.23 -11.90
CA ALA A 122 8.80 0.52 -12.75
C ALA A 122 7.78 -0.45 -13.41
N PRO A 123 6.49 -0.09 -13.51
CA PRO A 123 5.49 -0.95 -14.14
C PRO A 123 5.78 -1.22 -15.62
N PRO A 124 5.54 -2.45 -16.12
CA PRO A 124 5.18 -3.65 -15.35
C PRO A 124 6.42 -4.34 -14.77
N ALA A 125 6.60 -4.29 -13.44
CA ALA A 125 7.61 -5.10 -12.76
C ALA A 125 7.15 -6.56 -12.72
N SER A 126 8.05 -7.50 -13.04
CA SER A 126 7.68 -8.91 -13.05
C SER A 126 7.37 -9.41 -11.62
N PRO A 127 6.42 -10.35 -11.45
CA PRO A 127 6.16 -10.95 -10.13
C PRO A 127 7.40 -11.60 -9.51
N GLN A 128 8.31 -12.10 -10.34
CA GLN A 128 9.59 -12.67 -9.91
C GLN A 128 10.48 -11.61 -9.24
N VAL A 129 10.62 -10.43 -9.83
CA VAL A 129 11.39 -9.32 -9.23
C VAL A 129 10.78 -8.88 -7.91
N LEU A 130 9.44 -8.79 -7.83
CA LEU A 130 8.76 -8.45 -6.58
C LEU A 130 8.99 -9.50 -5.48
N SER A 131 8.99 -10.79 -5.83
CA SER A 131 9.27 -11.88 -4.87
C SER A 131 10.74 -11.91 -4.45
N GLN A 132 11.68 -11.67 -5.36
CA GLN A 132 13.10 -11.51 -5.03
C GLN A 132 13.33 -10.35 -4.06
N ILE A 133 12.69 -9.20 -4.29
CA ILE A 133 12.79 -8.06 -3.38
C ILE A 133 12.17 -8.40 -2.02
N ALA A 134 11.00 -9.05 -2.00
CA ALA A 134 10.31 -9.41 -0.76
C ALA A 134 11.11 -10.38 0.13
N SER A 135 11.82 -11.32 -0.50
CA SER A 135 12.66 -12.32 0.18
C SER A 135 14.08 -11.82 0.48
N SER A 136 14.47 -10.66 -0.05
CA SER A 136 15.76 -10.04 0.20
C SER A 136 15.79 -9.19 1.49
N GLY A 137 16.96 -8.63 1.83
CA GLY A 137 17.10 -7.63 2.89
C GLY A 137 16.60 -6.22 2.52
N ILE A 138 16.12 -6.01 1.28
CA ILE A 138 15.72 -4.69 0.78
C ILE A 138 14.59 -4.04 1.59
N PRO A 139 13.50 -4.74 2.00
CA PRO A 139 12.45 -4.13 2.81
C PRO A 139 12.99 -3.46 4.08
N VAL A 140 13.88 -4.16 4.80
CA VAL A 140 14.52 -3.63 6.01
C VAL A 140 15.42 -2.45 5.69
N ALA A 141 16.27 -2.56 4.66
CA ALA A 141 17.19 -1.52 4.26
C ALA A 141 16.47 -0.22 3.83
N VAL A 142 15.38 -0.34 3.07
CA VAL A 142 14.58 0.81 2.59
C VAL A 142 13.84 1.49 3.75
N VAL A 143 13.25 0.73 4.68
CA VAL A 143 12.61 1.33 5.87
C VAL A 143 13.65 2.03 6.77
N ARG A 144 14.84 1.44 6.93
CA ARG A 144 15.96 2.11 7.62
C ARG A 144 16.41 3.37 6.88
N ALA A 145 16.38 3.40 5.55
CA ALA A 145 16.65 4.60 4.77
C ALA A 145 15.60 5.70 5.02
N ILE A 146 14.30 5.36 5.09
CA ILE A 146 13.25 6.33 5.49
C ILE A 146 13.60 6.94 6.85
N ARG A 147 13.95 6.11 7.84
CA ARG A 147 14.34 6.58 9.18
C ARG A 147 15.60 7.45 9.16
N LYS A 148 16.63 7.05 8.41
CA LYS A 148 17.93 7.73 8.31
C LYS A 148 17.76 9.13 7.70
N TYR A 149 17.02 9.23 6.60
CA TYR A 149 16.84 10.47 5.84
C TYR A 149 15.53 11.21 6.16
N ARG A 150 14.88 10.90 7.29
CA ARG A 150 13.59 11.53 7.67
C ARG A 150 13.62 13.05 7.81
N SER A 151 14.78 13.68 7.96
CA SER A 151 14.93 15.14 7.98
C SER A 151 15.15 15.75 6.58
N GLU A 152 15.26 14.92 5.55
CA GLU A 152 15.54 15.28 4.16
C GLU A 152 14.36 14.80 3.29
N PRO A 153 13.31 15.63 3.12
CA PRO A 153 12.06 15.23 2.48
C PRO A 153 12.22 14.50 1.14
N PRO A 154 13.09 14.94 0.20
CA PRO A 154 13.22 14.26 -1.10
C PRO A 154 13.75 12.83 -0.99
N ALA A 155 14.77 12.60 -0.16
CA ALA A 155 15.37 11.29 0.03
C ALA A 155 14.41 10.32 0.73
N ALA A 156 13.73 10.77 1.80
CA ALA A 156 12.72 9.98 2.48
C ALA A 156 11.51 9.66 1.58
N ALA A 157 11.07 10.62 0.77
CA ALA A 157 9.99 10.40 -0.19
C ALA A 157 10.38 9.38 -1.27
N LEU A 158 11.61 9.44 -1.78
CA LEU A 158 12.12 8.47 -2.74
C LEU A 158 12.16 7.05 -2.16
N ALA A 159 12.57 6.90 -0.90
CA ALA A 159 12.50 5.61 -0.20
C ALA A 159 11.06 5.11 -0.09
N CYS A 160 10.09 5.98 0.24
CA CYS A 160 8.67 5.62 0.24
C CYS A 160 8.18 5.17 -1.14
N VAL A 161 8.63 5.80 -2.24
CA VAL A 161 8.30 5.37 -3.60
C VAL A 161 8.76 3.94 -3.86
N VAL A 162 9.96 3.56 -3.43
CA VAL A 162 10.46 2.18 -3.56
C VAL A 162 9.55 1.20 -2.80
N VAL A 163 9.09 1.53 -1.60
CA VAL A 163 8.13 0.71 -0.84
C VAL A 163 6.80 0.60 -1.59
N VAL A 164 6.25 1.71 -2.11
CA VAL A 164 5.00 1.73 -2.88
C VAL A 164 5.09 0.80 -4.09
N ARG A 165 6.18 0.88 -4.87
CA ARG A 165 6.33 0.08 -6.11
C ARG A 165 6.59 -1.39 -5.82
N SER A 166 7.35 -1.71 -4.76
CA SER A 166 7.59 -3.09 -4.37
C SER A 166 6.39 -3.74 -3.68
N SER A 167 5.44 -2.98 -3.13
CA SER A 167 4.21 -3.50 -2.48
C SER A 167 3.13 -3.97 -3.46
N GLY A 168 3.53 -4.57 -4.59
CA GLY A 168 2.63 -5.14 -5.60
C GLY A 168 2.02 -6.48 -5.19
N THR A 169 2.64 -7.20 -4.24
CA THR A 169 2.18 -8.49 -3.72
C THR A 169 1.93 -8.45 -2.21
N ALA A 170 1.12 -9.38 -1.70
CA ALA A 170 0.87 -9.51 -0.26
C ALA A 170 2.14 -9.88 0.52
N GLU A 171 3.02 -10.70 -0.06
CA GLU A 171 4.30 -11.09 0.52
C GLU A 171 5.22 -9.88 0.73
N SER A 172 5.41 -9.07 -0.32
CA SER A 172 6.24 -7.87 -0.26
C SER A 172 5.67 -6.82 0.70
N THR A 173 4.35 -6.60 0.64
CA THR A 173 3.65 -5.69 1.58
C THR A 173 3.89 -6.14 3.03
N SER A 174 3.77 -7.44 3.30
CA SER A 174 4.00 -8.01 4.63
C SER A 174 5.46 -7.87 5.08
N ALA A 175 6.42 -7.99 4.16
CA ALA A 175 7.84 -7.78 4.46
C ALA A 175 8.13 -6.35 4.91
N HIS A 176 7.54 -5.35 4.25
CA HIS A 176 7.66 -3.94 4.63
C HIS A 176 6.97 -3.62 5.96
N ILE A 177 5.80 -4.21 6.23
CA ILE A 177 5.12 -4.06 7.52
C ILE A 177 6.00 -4.60 8.65
N ARG A 178 6.56 -5.82 8.50
CA ARG A 178 7.50 -6.39 9.48
C ARG A 178 8.76 -5.56 9.69
N ALA A 179 9.20 -4.85 8.64
CA ALA A 179 10.33 -3.93 8.72
C ALA A 179 10.01 -2.61 9.46
N GLY A 180 8.74 -2.34 9.78
CA GLY A 180 8.30 -1.12 10.48
C GLY A 180 7.91 0.04 9.56
N ALA A 181 7.51 -0.24 8.31
CA ALA A 181 7.18 0.81 7.35
C ALA A 181 6.02 1.71 7.82
N LEU A 182 5.02 1.16 8.53
CA LEU A 182 3.84 1.92 8.97
C LEU A 182 4.21 2.99 10.00
N GLU A 183 5.09 2.66 10.94
CA GLU A 183 5.59 3.56 11.98
C GLU A 183 6.44 4.68 11.37
N GLU A 184 7.35 4.34 10.46
CA GLU A 184 8.22 5.34 9.81
C GLU A 184 7.42 6.29 8.92
N VAL A 185 6.44 5.80 8.16
CA VAL A 185 5.56 6.66 7.34
C VAL A 185 4.74 7.60 8.22
N SER A 186 4.19 7.11 9.33
CA SER A 186 3.45 7.93 10.29
C SER A 186 4.34 9.04 10.88
N GLY A 187 5.58 8.69 11.27
CA GLY A 187 6.56 9.65 11.79
C GLY A 187 7.01 10.67 10.73
N LEU A 188 7.09 10.26 9.47
CA LEU A 188 7.42 11.16 8.35
C LEU A 188 6.30 12.17 8.09
N MET A 189 5.04 11.73 8.14
CA MET A 189 3.87 12.63 8.04
C MET A 189 3.83 13.65 9.16
N ASP A 190 4.12 13.24 10.40
CA ASP A 190 4.15 14.14 11.56
C ASP A 190 5.28 15.18 11.46
N ARG A 191 6.42 14.79 10.89
CA ARG A 191 7.59 15.67 10.77
C ARG A 191 7.46 16.71 9.67
N HIS A 192 6.74 16.40 8.60
CA HIS A 192 6.62 17.27 7.41
C HIS A 192 5.15 17.62 7.08
N PRO A 193 4.38 18.18 8.02
CA PRO A 193 2.93 18.33 7.87
C PRO A 193 2.52 19.21 6.67
N SER A 194 3.36 20.18 6.29
CA SER A 194 3.10 21.10 5.18
C SER A 194 3.78 20.72 3.86
N HIS A 195 4.56 19.64 3.82
CA HIS A 195 5.26 19.25 2.61
C HIS A 195 4.38 18.34 1.73
N GLY A 196 3.64 18.95 0.79
CA GLY A 196 2.67 18.23 -0.04
C GLY A 196 3.19 16.97 -0.74
N GLY A 197 4.42 16.98 -1.26
CA GLY A 197 5.04 15.79 -1.87
C GLY A 197 5.24 14.61 -0.92
N VAL A 198 5.67 14.88 0.33
CA VAL A 198 5.86 13.86 1.36
C VAL A 198 4.50 13.33 1.83
N GLN A 199 3.55 14.23 2.08
CA GLN A 199 2.19 13.82 2.46
C GLN A 199 1.57 12.94 1.38
N ASN A 200 1.68 13.33 0.11
CA ASN A 200 1.16 12.57 -1.01
C ASN A 200 1.73 11.13 -1.07
N VAL A 201 3.05 10.97 -1.04
CA VAL A 201 3.67 9.63 -1.12
C VAL A 201 3.37 8.78 0.12
N CYS A 202 3.30 9.38 1.31
CA CYS A 202 2.92 8.68 2.53
C CYS A 202 1.49 8.15 2.46
N LEU A 203 0.55 8.94 1.94
CA LEU A 203 -0.85 8.53 1.78
C LEU A 203 -1.00 7.38 0.77
N ILE A 204 -0.28 7.44 -0.36
CA ILE A 204 -0.22 6.34 -1.33
C ILE A 204 0.33 5.07 -0.66
N LEU A 205 1.40 5.20 0.12
CA LEU A 205 2.00 4.07 0.82
C LEU A 205 1.06 3.48 1.86
N MET A 206 0.36 4.31 2.64
CA MET A 206 -0.66 3.83 3.57
C MET A 206 -1.77 3.05 2.87
N ASP A 207 -2.33 3.53 1.75
CA ASP A 207 -3.33 2.76 0.97
C ASP A 207 -2.83 1.35 0.59
N ARG A 208 -1.54 1.20 0.27
CA ARG A 208 -0.94 -0.12 -0.02
C ARG A 208 -0.79 -0.99 1.22
N LEU A 209 -0.26 -0.45 2.31
CA LEU A 209 0.03 -1.22 3.54
C LEU A 209 -1.25 -1.63 4.27
N LEU A 210 -2.33 -0.86 4.17
CA LEU A 210 -3.55 -1.04 4.96
C LEU A 210 -4.56 -2.01 4.34
N LYS A 211 -4.19 -2.77 3.30
CA LYS A 211 -5.07 -3.77 2.68
C LYS A 211 -5.38 -4.95 3.61
N ASP A 212 -4.50 -5.24 4.56
CA ASP A 212 -4.74 -6.25 5.59
C ASP A 212 -5.52 -5.68 6.79
N SER A 213 -6.49 -6.45 7.28
CA SER A 213 -7.38 -6.01 8.36
C SER A 213 -6.73 -5.88 9.73
N SER A 214 -5.67 -6.64 10.01
CA SER A 214 -4.93 -6.50 11.27
C SER A 214 -4.08 -5.22 11.23
N THR A 215 -3.42 -4.98 10.11
CA THR A 215 -2.60 -3.79 9.87
C THR A 215 -3.46 -2.51 9.86
N ALA A 216 -4.62 -2.54 9.21
CA ALA A 216 -5.55 -1.41 9.20
C ALA A 216 -6.04 -1.04 10.61
N ARG A 217 -6.40 -2.02 11.43
CA ARG A 217 -6.82 -1.80 12.82
C ARG A 217 -5.68 -1.29 13.71
N GLN A 218 -4.47 -1.81 13.52
CA GLN A 218 -3.27 -1.29 14.17
C GLN A 218 -3.04 0.18 13.82
N ALA A 219 -3.15 0.54 12.54
CA ALA A 219 -3.01 1.92 12.08
C ALA A 219 -4.07 2.86 12.68
N VAL A 220 -5.33 2.42 12.76
CA VAL A 220 -6.38 3.19 13.45
C VAL A 220 -6.00 3.42 14.91
N SER A 221 -5.56 2.37 15.61
CA SER A 221 -5.17 2.44 17.02
C SER A 221 -3.94 3.34 17.26
N SER A 222 -3.05 3.47 16.28
CA SER A 222 -1.89 4.36 16.34
C SER A 222 -2.18 5.80 15.92
N GLY A 223 -3.43 6.15 15.58
CA GLY A 223 -3.85 7.49 15.22
C GLY A 223 -3.64 7.86 13.75
N ALA A 224 -3.60 6.87 12.84
CA ALA A 224 -3.51 7.10 11.40
C ALA A 224 -4.59 8.04 10.86
N VAL A 225 -5.83 7.91 11.36
CA VAL A 225 -6.98 8.73 10.93
C VAL A 225 -6.68 10.22 11.11
N SER A 226 -6.23 10.62 12.31
CA SER A 226 -5.91 12.02 12.61
C SER A 226 -4.77 12.56 11.76
N ARG A 227 -3.78 11.71 11.41
CA ARG A 227 -2.67 12.11 10.53
C ARG A 227 -3.13 12.34 9.10
N VAL A 228 -3.96 11.45 8.56
CA VAL A 228 -4.52 11.60 7.20
C VAL A 228 -5.37 12.86 7.11
N VAL A 229 -6.24 13.12 8.09
CA VAL A 229 -7.05 14.34 8.13
C VAL A 229 -6.17 15.59 8.19
N ARG A 230 -5.17 15.62 9.08
CA ARG A 230 -4.24 16.75 9.19
C ARG A 230 -3.46 17.00 7.90
N ALA A 231 -3.04 15.94 7.20
CA ALA A 231 -2.35 16.04 5.92
C ALA A 231 -3.24 16.70 4.85
N MET A 232 -4.51 16.28 4.78
CA MET A 232 -5.50 16.86 3.87
C MET A 232 -5.81 18.33 4.21
N GLU A 233 -5.84 18.69 5.50
CA GLU A 233 -6.05 20.08 5.91
C GLU A 233 -4.86 20.98 5.60
N ALA A 234 -3.65 20.48 5.81
CA ALA A 234 -2.42 21.23 5.57
C ALA A 234 -2.08 21.39 4.07
N THR A 235 -2.54 20.46 3.22
CA THR A 235 -2.25 20.48 1.78
C THR A 235 -3.52 20.32 0.94
N PRO A 236 -4.08 21.41 0.39
CA PRO A 236 -5.30 21.37 -0.43
C PRO A 236 -5.08 20.79 -1.84
N GLY A 237 -3.84 20.40 -2.17
CA GLY A 237 -3.45 19.84 -3.45
C GLY A 237 -4.25 18.59 -3.81
N ARG A 238 -4.66 18.51 -5.07
CA ARG A 238 -5.58 17.49 -5.61
C ARG A 238 -5.12 16.06 -5.31
N GLU A 239 -3.83 15.77 -5.43
CA GLU A 239 -3.25 14.44 -5.19
C GLU A 239 -3.34 14.04 -3.71
N VAL A 240 -3.05 14.98 -2.79
CA VAL A 240 -3.15 14.74 -1.34
C VAL A 240 -4.59 14.51 -0.94
N GLN A 241 -5.54 15.29 -1.49
CA GLN A 241 -6.97 15.08 -1.21
C GLN A 241 -7.43 13.71 -1.69
N TYR A 242 -7.12 13.33 -2.93
CA TYR A 242 -7.53 12.05 -3.50
C TYR A 242 -6.94 10.86 -2.72
N ASN A 243 -5.62 10.86 -2.49
CA ASN A 243 -4.95 9.77 -1.78
C ASN A 243 -5.31 9.75 -0.28
N GLY A 244 -5.60 10.92 0.30
CA GLY A 244 -6.14 11.03 1.64
C GLY A 244 -7.50 10.36 1.77
N LEU A 245 -8.43 10.63 0.85
CA LEU A 245 -9.74 9.96 0.82
C LEU A 245 -9.62 8.45 0.61
N ALA A 246 -8.71 8.00 -0.27
CA ALA A 246 -8.44 6.58 -0.47
C ALA A 246 -7.99 5.89 0.83
N ALA A 247 -7.02 6.49 1.55
CA ALA A 247 -6.56 5.99 2.84
C ALA A 247 -7.68 6.01 3.90
N LEU A 248 -8.48 7.09 3.97
CA LEU A 248 -9.62 7.18 4.90
C LEU A 248 -10.68 6.11 4.61
N ARG A 249 -10.94 5.79 3.34
CA ARG A 249 -11.87 4.72 2.95
C ARG A 249 -11.41 3.38 3.52
N VAL A 250 -10.14 3.04 3.34
CA VAL A 250 -9.56 1.78 3.86
C VAL A 250 -9.60 1.75 5.39
N LEU A 251 -9.24 2.86 6.05
CA LEU A 251 -9.28 2.97 7.51
C LEU A 251 -10.71 2.85 8.06
N ALA A 252 -11.71 3.43 7.40
CA ALA A 252 -13.11 3.35 7.81
C ALA A 252 -13.70 1.96 7.58
N ASP A 253 -13.51 1.38 6.40
CA ASP A 253 -14.10 0.09 6.04
C ASP A 253 -13.41 -1.07 6.76
N ILE A 254 -12.10 -1.21 6.52
CA ILE A 254 -11.30 -2.34 7.00
C ILE A 254 -10.82 -2.09 8.43
N GLY A 255 -10.29 -0.88 8.69
CA GLY A 255 -9.71 -0.51 9.98
C GLY A 255 -10.73 -0.24 11.08
N ARG A 256 -12.03 -0.12 10.74
CA ARG A 256 -13.12 0.26 11.65
C ARG A 256 -12.86 1.61 12.36
N ALA A 257 -12.27 2.56 11.64
CA ALA A 257 -12.04 3.91 12.14
C ALA A 257 -13.32 4.56 12.67
N PRO A 258 -13.24 5.37 13.74
CA PRO A 258 -14.35 6.21 14.17
C PRO A 258 -14.84 7.11 13.04
N ARG A 259 -16.16 7.22 12.90
CA ARG A 259 -16.80 8.01 11.83
C ARG A 259 -16.75 9.52 12.06
N SER A 260 -16.51 9.95 13.31
CA SER A 260 -16.46 11.35 13.71
C SER A 260 -15.41 12.11 12.89
N GLY A 261 -15.83 13.20 12.24
CA GLY A 261 -14.95 14.06 11.43
C GLY A 261 -14.68 13.57 10.00
N LEU A 262 -14.84 12.29 9.69
CA LEU A 262 -14.60 11.77 8.33
C LEU A 262 -15.60 12.33 7.30
N GLN A 263 -16.86 12.49 7.71
CA GLN A 263 -17.90 13.08 6.86
C GLN A 263 -17.55 14.52 6.47
N GLU A 264 -17.14 15.34 7.44
CA GLU A 264 -16.74 16.74 7.25
C GLU A 264 -15.60 16.86 6.24
N VAL A 265 -14.55 16.04 6.42
CA VAL A 265 -13.36 16.05 5.57
C VAL A 265 -13.69 15.64 4.13
N ALA A 266 -14.52 14.60 3.96
CA ALA A 266 -14.95 14.16 2.63
C ALA A 266 -15.82 15.20 1.92
N MET A 267 -16.77 15.83 2.62
CA MET A 267 -17.59 16.92 2.08
C MET A 267 -16.74 18.13 1.68
N ARG A 268 -15.78 18.51 2.52
CA ARG A 268 -14.85 19.62 2.24
C ARG A 268 -13.99 19.35 1.01
N ALA A 269 -13.38 18.17 0.90
CA ALA A 269 -12.58 17.77 -0.25
C ALA A 269 -13.43 17.79 -1.54
N LYS A 270 -14.65 17.26 -1.48
CA LYS A 270 -15.60 17.27 -2.59
C LYS A 270 -15.98 18.70 -3.02
N ALA A 271 -16.26 19.59 -2.07
CA ALA A 271 -16.59 20.99 -2.37
C ALA A 271 -15.40 21.75 -2.99
N ALA A 272 -14.19 21.54 -2.46
CA ALA A 272 -12.98 22.17 -2.97
C ALA A 272 -12.58 21.70 -4.38
N HIS A 273 -12.98 20.49 -4.77
CA HIS A 273 -12.64 19.85 -6.05
C HIS A 273 -13.89 19.41 -6.84
N SER A 274 -14.92 20.27 -6.89
CA SER A 274 -16.23 19.92 -7.46
C SER A 274 -16.21 19.60 -8.96
N SER A 275 -15.19 20.05 -9.68
CA SER A 275 -14.98 19.73 -11.11
C SER A 275 -14.19 18.44 -11.35
N ASP A 276 -13.57 17.84 -10.33
CA ASP A 276 -12.85 16.56 -10.45
C ASP A 276 -13.77 15.40 -10.11
N ALA A 277 -14.28 14.73 -11.15
CA ALA A 277 -15.18 13.60 -11.00
C ALA A 277 -14.56 12.42 -10.22
N ALA A 278 -13.27 12.15 -10.41
CA ALA A 278 -12.59 11.03 -9.75
C ALA A 278 -12.46 11.27 -8.24
N LEU A 279 -12.10 12.50 -7.85
CA LEU A 279 -12.02 12.90 -6.44
C LEU A 279 -13.43 12.94 -5.81
N CYS A 280 -14.42 13.50 -6.51
CA CYS A 280 -15.81 13.49 -6.05
C CYS A 280 -16.34 12.07 -5.80
N ASN A 281 -16.02 11.12 -6.69
CA ASN A 281 -16.39 9.72 -6.51
C ASN A 281 -15.71 9.09 -5.30
N MET A 282 -14.40 9.31 -5.13
CA MET A 282 -13.67 8.82 -3.95
C MET A 282 -14.23 9.43 -2.65
N ALA A 283 -14.62 10.71 -2.66
CA ALA A 283 -15.27 11.34 -1.52
C ALA A 283 -16.65 10.71 -1.22
N ASN A 284 -17.44 10.40 -2.26
CA ASN A 284 -18.71 9.70 -2.11
C ASN A 284 -18.52 8.30 -1.52
N ASP A 285 -17.48 7.57 -1.89
CA ASP A 285 -17.15 6.26 -1.29
C ASP A 285 -16.94 6.38 0.22
N VAL A 286 -16.17 7.39 0.66
CA VAL A 286 -15.96 7.65 2.09
C VAL A 286 -17.29 8.02 2.76
N LEU A 287 -18.07 8.91 2.15
CA LEU A 287 -19.39 9.32 2.67
C LEU A 287 -20.34 8.13 2.82
N ALA A 288 -20.36 7.18 1.89
CA ALA A 288 -21.18 5.98 1.98
C ALA A 288 -20.83 5.08 3.18
N LEU A 289 -19.60 5.15 3.68
CA LEU A 289 -19.14 4.41 4.86
C LEU A 289 -19.45 5.13 6.18
N VAL A 290 -19.42 6.47 6.17
CA VAL A 290 -19.42 7.27 7.40
C VAL A 290 -20.71 8.04 7.64
N ALA A 291 -21.44 8.40 6.59
CA ALA A 291 -22.73 9.06 6.74
C ALA A 291 -23.69 8.09 7.45
N PRO A 292 -24.54 8.60 8.36
CA PRO A 292 -25.64 7.82 8.88
C PRO A 292 -26.42 7.25 7.70
N ARG A 293 -26.57 5.92 7.64
CA ARG A 293 -27.52 5.31 6.71
C ARG A 293 -28.90 5.70 7.23
N PHE A 294 -29.46 6.75 6.65
CA PHE A 294 -30.84 7.12 6.90
C PHE A 294 -31.71 5.96 6.44
N LYS A 295 -32.69 5.63 7.25
CA LYS A 295 -33.47 4.43 7.02
C LYS A 295 -34.60 4.79 6.07
N GLU A 296 -34.46 4.48 4.79
CA GLU A 296 -35.42 4.94 3.77
C GLU A 296 -36.73 4.13 3.75
N VAL A 297 -36.71 2.91 4.27
CA VAL A 297 -37.85 1.99 4.22
C VAL A 297 -38.20 1.52 5.63
N LEU A 298 -39.50 1.48 5.96
CA LEU A 298 -39.99 0.95 7.23
C LEU A 298 -39.61 -0.53 7.41
N CYS A 299 -39.15 -0.87 8.60
CA CYS A 299 -38.79 -2.24 8.96
C CYS A 299 -40.05 -3.07 9.16
N TRP A 300 -40.32 -3.98 8.23
CA TRP A 300 -41.47 -4.88 8.32
C TRP A 300 -41.48 -5.71 9.62
N HIS A 301 -40.31 -6.21 10.08
CA HIS A 301 -40.20 -6.91 11.36
C HIS A 301 -40.49 -6.03 12.57
N TRP A 302 -40.19 -4.73 12.50
CA TRP A 302 -40.51 -3.81 13.60
C TRP A 302 -42.00 -3.51 13.62
N GLN A 303 -42.59 -3.20 12.46
CA GLN A 303 -44.04 -2.97 12.33
C GLN A 303 -44.85 -4.13 12.89
N SER A 304 -44.32 -5.33 12.75
CA SER A 304 -45.01 -6.53 13.16
C SER A 304 -44.68 -6.92 14.63
N GLY A 305 -43.72 -6.26 15.31
CA GLY A 305 -43.36 -6.50 16.73
C GLY A 305 -42.22 -7.47 17.06
N TRP A 306 -41.31 -7.80 16.12
CA TRP A 306 -40.35 -8.92 16.20
C TRP A 306 -38.94 -8.54 15.72
N CYS A 307 -38.66 -7.25 15.49
CA CYS A 307 -37.32 -6.82 15.09
C CYS A 307 -36.30 -6.99 16.22
N LYS A 308 -35.35 -7.93 16.04
CA LYS A 308 -34.27 -8.21 17.01
C LYS A 308 -33.05 -7.29 16.88
N LEU A 309 -32.98 -6.50 15.81
CA LEU A 309 -31.81 -5.65 15.53
C LEU A 309 -31.84 -4.33 16.31
N GLY A 310 -33.00 -3.92 16.84
CA GLY A 310 -33.15 -2.68 17.60
C GLY A 310 -32.59 -1.46 16.86
N PRO A 311 -31.83 -0.58 17.53
CA PRO A 311 -31.19 0.58 16.89
C PRO A 311 -30.21 0.24 15.76
N ARG A 312 -29.74 -1.01 15.66
CA ARG A 312 -28.82 -1.47 14.60
C ARG A 312 -29.55 -1.88 13.32
N CYS A 313 -30.89 -1.90 13.33
CA CYS A 313 -31.67 -2.18 12.13
C CYS A 313 -31.38 -1.16 11.05
N THR A 314 -31.12 -1.59 9.82
CA THR A 314 -30.90 -0.69 8.66
C THR A 314 -32.19 -0.11 8.09
N TYR A 315 -33.35 -0.52 8.62
CA TYR A 315 -34.69 -0.10 8.21
C TYR A 315 -35.37 0.71 9.34
N ALA A 316 -36.32 1.56 8.96
CA ALA A 316 -36.97 2.56 9.81
C ALA A 316 -37.92 1.91 10.80
N HIS A 317 -37.76 2.22 12.08
CA HIS A 317 -38.69 1.76 13.13
C HIS A 317 -39.88 2.73 13.31
N GLY A 318 -40.05 3.65 12.37
CA GLY A 318 -41.16 4.60 12.32
C GLY A 318 -40.85 5.75 11.38
N PRO A 319 -41.80 6.66 11.13
CA PRO A 319 -41.57 7.83 10.29
C PRO A 319 -40.42 8.71 10.80
N SER A 320 -40.21 8.80 12.12
CA SER A 320 -39.10 9.54 12.73
C SER A 320 -37.71 9.00 12.37
N ASP A 321 -37.62 7.73 11.98
CA ASP A 321 -36.38 7.10 11.52
C ASP A 321 -36.15 7.30 10.00
N MET A 322 -37.17 7.75 9.26
CA MET A 322 -37.10 7.95 7.81
C MET A 322 -36.54 9.31 7.44
N ARG A 323 -35.80 9.38 6.32
CA ARG A 323 -35.31 10.64 5.77
C ARG A 323 -36.49 11.41 5.17
N GLY A 324 -36.75 12.63 5.65
CA GLY A 324 -37.72 13.54 5.04
C GLY A 324 -39.16 13.44 5.57
N ALA A 325 -39.36 12.87 6.77
CA ALA A 325 -40.60 13.03 7.53
C ALA A 325 -40.66 14.36 8.29
#